data_AF-A0A4Q2DHV8-F1
#
_entry.id   AF-A0A4Q2DHV8-F1
#
_cell.length_a   1.000
_cell.length_b   1.000
_cell.length_c   1.000
_cell.angle_alpha   90.00
_cell.angle_beta   90.00
_cell.angle_gamma   90.00
#
_symmetry.space_group_name_H-M   'P 1'
#
loop_
_entity.id
_entity.type
_entity.pdbx_description
1 polymer ?
#
loop_
_entity_poly.entity_id
_entity_poly.type
_entity_poly.pdbx_seq_one_letter_code
_entity_poly.pdbx_strand_id
1 'polypeptide(L)'
;MDLKNDISKIATCTSCQVKENKSNYWTAVLFFKHTNGSYIRVPQLPNLNTGSPNGGMTVYYIQTETKITAFPVGFRMITGNAMLRTESRGGPPKVTSFRCLDADLEDHNVGQPPGGGVDPVGFPSAPCEGVMRSQTYFPQCWDGVNLDSPDHATHVSFAEGPLDSFSGLNFYRGTCPKSHPIKLPMILFETIWNTEPFKDLWPADGSQPFVYSMGDPTGYGHHGDYMFGWEGDALQRVMDKCTEFNGDPTYCKEITVQSSEEINSCVQPSVVEENIEGYLETLPGCNPIQAGPAEATQVPTCNAVSTTKAVHTAPTAGANTVKK
;
A
#
# COMPACT_ATOMS: atom_id res chain seq x y z
N MET A 1 19.48 0.14 -1.57
CA MET A 1 19.65 0.25 -3.04
C MET A 1 20.38 1.55 -3.32
N ASP A 2 21.31 1.60 -4.28
CA ASP A 2 21.98 2.83 -4.69
C ASP A 2 20.94 3.80 -5.31
N LEU A 3 20.93 5.07 -4.90
CA LEU A 3 20.04 6.11 -5.43
C LEU A 3 20.27 6.38 -6.93
N LYS A 4 21.42 5.97 -7.48
CA LYS A 4 21.70 6.07 -8.92
C LYS A 4 21.02 4.98 -9.74
N ASN A 5 20.46 3.96 -9.09
CA ASN A 5 19.82 2.87 -9.79
C ASN A 5 18.46 3.31 -10.35
N ASP A 6 18.30 3.12 -11.65
CA ASP A 6 17.04 3.28 -12.35
C ASP A 6 16.29 1.95 -12.32
N ILE A 7 15.31 1.81 -11.41
CA ILE A 7 14.54 0.57 -11.23
C ILE A 7 13.88 0.14 -12.54
N SER A 8 13.43 1.10 -13.35
CA SER A 8 12.79 0.84 -14.65
C SER A 8 13.70 0.12 -15.63
N LYS A 9 15.03 0.32 -15.53
CA LYS A 9 16.03 -0.34 -16.38
C LYS A 9 16.53 -1.68 -15.84
N ILE A 10 16.27 -1.96 -14.56
CA ILE A 10 16.67 -3.20 -13.89
C ILE A 10 15.53 -4.23 -13.95
N ALA A 11 14.29 -3.77 -13.85
CA ALA A 11 13.11 -4.62 -13.90
C ALA A 11 12.97 -5.32 -15.26
N THR A 12 12.63 -6.61 -15.24
CA THR A 12 12.39 -7.40 -16.46
C THR A 12 10.91 -7.53 -16.81
N CYS A 13 10.02 -7.24 -15.86
CA CYS A 13 8.56 -7.27 -16.02
C CYS A 13 7.90 -6.31 -15.01
N THR A 14 6.58 -6.16 -15.05
CA THR A 14 5.80 -5.48 -14.01
C THR A 14 4.49 -6.21 -13.74
N SER A 15 4.05 -6.18 -12.49
CA SER A 15 2.72 -6.64 -12.06
C SER A 15 1.69 -5.50 -12.04
N CYS A 16 2.04 -4.30 -12.51
CA CYS A 16 1.09 -3.20 -12.69
C CYS A 16 0.36 -3.31 -14.03
N GLN A 17 -0.87 -2.79 -14.12
CA GLN A 17 -1.60 -2.73 -15.39
C GLN A 17 -0.90 -1.86 -16.46
N VAL A 18 -0.14 -0.84 -16.03
CA VAL A 18 0.64 0.06 -16.89
C VAL A 18 2.04 -0.50 -17.11
N LYS A 19 2.42 -0.83 -18.35
CA LYS A 19 3.69 -1.48 -18.67
C LYS A 19 4.90 -0.64 -18.27
N GLU A 20 4.83 0.68 -18.45
CA GLU A 20 5.91 1.62 -18.17
C GLU A 20 6.16 1.81 -16.66
N ASN A 21 5.26 1.34 -15.80
CA ASN A 21 5.40 1.46 -14.36
C ASN A 21 6.10 0.22 -13.78
N LYS A 22 7.38 0.36 -13.42
CA LYS A 22 8.20 -0.67 -12.75
C LYS A 22 8.51 -0.31 -11.29
N SER A 23 7.74 0.59 -10.70
CA SER A 23 7.95 1.04 -9.32
C SER A 23 7.71 -0.09 -8.33
N ASN A 24 8.36 -0.03 -7.17
CA ASN A 24 8.09 -0.95 -6.07
C ASN A 24 7.14 -0.32 -5.06
N TYR A 25 6.21 -1.12 -4.58
CA TYR A 25 5.20 -0.76 -3.59
C TYR A 25 5.18 -1.83 -2.52
N TRP A 26 5.17 -1.43 -1.26
CA TRP A 26 5.14 -2.38 -0.17
C TRP A 26 4.22 -1.89 0.95
N THR A 27 3.50 -2.83 1.55
CA THR A 27 2.78 -2.65 2.80
C THR A 27 2.77 -3.96 3.58
N ALA A 28 2.48 -3.89 4.87
CA ALA A 28 2.45 -5.03 5.75
C ALA A 28 1.30 -5.99 5.42
N VAL A 29 1.56 -7.29 5.58
CA VAL A 29 0.55 -8.35 5.37
C VAL A 29 -0.38 -8.43 6.57
N LEU A 30 -1.68 -8.60 6.32
CA LEU A 30 -2.70 -8.78 7.36
C LEU A 30 -2.88 -10.27 7.74
N PHE A 31 -3.03 -10.53 9.02
CA PHE A 31 -3.35 -11.83 9.60
C PHE A 31 -4.62 -11.75 10.44
N PHE A 32 -5.36 -12.85 10.51
CA PHE A 32 -6.45 -13.06 11.46
C PHE A 32 -5.93 -13.95 12.60
N LYS A 33 -6.13 -13.54 13.85
CA LYS A 33 -5.77 -14.31 15.04
C LYS A 33 -7.01 -15.07 15.55
N HIS A 34 -6.96 -16.39 15.49
CA HIS A 34 -8.00 -17.26 16.03
C HIS A 34 -8.02 -17.28 17.56
N THR A 35 -9.16 -17.65 18.12
CA THR A 35 -9.35 -17.79 19.59
C THR A 35 -8.49 -18.89 20.22
N ASN A 36 -8.05 -19.88 19.42
CA ASN A 36 -7.07 -20.89 19.85
C ASN A 36 -5.62 -20.37 19.84
N GLY A 37 -5.40 -19.12 19.44
CA GLY A 37 -4.09 -18.46 19.39
C GLY A 37 -3.36 -18.55 18.05
N SER A 38 -3.82 -19.36 17.10
CA SER A 38 -3.17 -19.45 15.79
C SER A 38 -3.45 -18.24 14.90
N TYR A 39 -2.58 -18.03 13.93
CA TYR A 39 -2.68 -16.96 12.94
C TYR A 39 -2.92 -17.57 11.57
N ILE A 40 -3.71 -16.90 10.74
CA ILE A 40 -3.84 -17.23 9.32
C ILE A 40 -3.75 -15.95 8.50
N ARG A 41 -3.04 -16.01 7.38
CA ARG A 41 -2.89 -14.88 6.47
C ARG A 41 -4.25 -14.53 5.87
N VAL A 42 -4.61 -13.25 5.88
CA VAL A 42 -5.83 -12.76 5.21
C VAL A 42 -5.54 -12.64 3.71
N PRO A 43 -6.29 -13.34 2.83
CA PRO A 43 -6.08 -13.24 1.39
C PRO A 43 -6.36 -11.84 0.87
N GLN A 44 -5.74 -11.47 -0.25
CA GLN A 44 -6.05 -10.23 -0.96
C GLN A 44 -6.97 -10.52 -2.15
N LEU A 45 -7.81 -9.56 -2.51
CA LEU A 45 -8.63 -9.59 -3.73
C LEU A 45 -8.20 -8.47 -4.68
N PRO A 46 -8.40 -8.65 -6.00
CA PRO A 46 -8.34 -7.53 -6.93
C PRO A 46 -9.38 -6.47 -6.56
N ASN A 47 -9.06 -5.20 -6.82
CA ASN A 47 -10.00 -4.10 -6.61
C ASN A 47 -10.99 -4.00 -7.78
N LEU A 48 -12.10 -3.29 -7.58
CA LEU A 48 -13.12 -3.08 -8.60
C LEU A 48 -12.49 -2.47 -9.87
N ASN A 49 -12.92 -2.93 -11.04
CA ASN A 49 -12.50 -2.45 -12.36
C ASN A 49 -10.99 -2.58 -12.68
N THR A 50 -10.25 -3.43 -11.96
CA THR A 50 -8.80 -3.66 -12.22
C THR A 50 -8.50 -4.93 -13.03
N GLY A 51 -9.53 -5.62 -13.53
CA GLY A 51 -9.39 -6.90 -14.22
C GLY A 51 -9.34 -8.07 -13.24
N SER A 52 -8.45 -9.04 -13.47
CA SER A 52 -8.32 -10.23 -12.62
C SER A 52 -6.87 -10.54 -12.22
N PRO A 53 -6.13 -9.59 -11.61
CA PRO A 53 -4.84 -9.90 -11.01
C PRO A 53 -5.01 -10.85 -9.82
N ASN A 54 -4.02 -11.72 -9.59
CA ASN A 54 -4.03 -12.76 -8.55
C ASN A 54 -3.70 -12.23 -7.13
N GLY A 55 -3.77 -10.91 -6.91
CA GLY A 55 -3.48 -10.25 -5.64
C GLY A 55 -2.85 -8.88 -5.84
N GLY A 56 -2.26 -8.34 -4.77
CA GLY A 56 -1.58 -7.05 -4.78
C GLY A 56 -2.44 -5.92 -4.25
N MET A 57 -2.19 -4.71 -4.75
CA MET A 57 -2.86 -3.49 -4.35
C MET A 57 -3.13 -2.62 -5.58
N THR A 58 -4.16 -1.78 -5.52
CA THR A 58 -4.34 -0.72 -6.50
C THR A 58 -3.52 0.48 -6.08
N VAL A 59 -2.72 1.00 -7.00
CA VAL A 59 -1.91 2.20 -6.79
C VAL A 59 -2.42 3.32 -7.69
N TYR A 60 -2.86 4.40 -7.06
CA TYR A 60 -3.30 5.61 -7.76
C TYR A 60 -2.19 6.66 -7.77
N TYR A 61 -2.02 7.33 -8.90
CA TYR A 61 -1.18 8.51 -9.05
C TYR A 61 -2.12 9.70 -9.27
N ILE A 62 -2.48 10.38 -8.18
CA ILE A 62 -3.55 11.38 -8.18
C ILE A 62 -2.98 12.77 -8.48
N GLN A 63 -3.51 13.42 -9.51
CA GLN A 63 -3.28 14.84 -9.79
C GLN A 63 -4.12 15.68 -8.82
N THR A 64 -3.44 16.41 -7.94
CA THR A 64 -4.11 17.32 -6.97
C THR A 64 -4.07 18.78 -7.40
N GLU A 65 -3.31 19.10 -8.46
CA GLU A 65 -3.16 20.43 -9.07
C GLU A 65 -2.88 20.28 -10.57
N THR A 66 -2.89 21.40 -11.30
CA THR A 66 -2.63 21.42 -12.76
C THR A 66 -1.17 21.24 -13.14
N LYS A 67 -0.24 21.54 -12.22
CA LYS A 67 1.20 21.38 -12.46
C LYS A 67 1.77 20.38 -11.48
N ILE A 68 2.01 19.16 -11.96
CA ILE A 68 2.59 18.06 -11.20
C ILE A 68 3.97 17.73 -11.76
N THR A 69 4.96 17.55 -10.89
CA THR A 69 6.30 17.10 -11.26
C THR A 69 6.40 15.61 -10.97
N ALA A 70 6.69 14.80 -11.99
CA ALA A 70 6.96 13.38 -11.79
C ALA A 70 8.17 13.16 -10.86
N PHE A 71 8.17 12.04 -10.15
CA PHE A 71 9.28 11.70 -9.27
C PHE A 71 10.58 11.51 -10.08
N PRO A 72 11.73 11.99 -9.59
CA PRO A 72 13.02 11.74 -10.22
C PRO A 72 13.49 10.30 -10.04
N VAL A 73 14.39 9.83 -10.92
CA VAL A 73 15.07 8.53 -10.76
C VAL A 73 15.75 8.45 -9.39
N GLY A 74 15.57 7.31 -8.72
CA GLY A 74 16.12 7.07 -7.38
C GLY A 74 15.22 7.56 -6.24
N PHE A 75 14.11 8.25 -6.54
CA PHE A 75 13.17 8.73 -5.54
C PHE A 75 12.52 7.58 -4.76
N ARG A 76 12.43 7.74 -3.44
CA ARG A 76 11.74 6.80 -2.56
C ARG A 76 11.25 7.49 -1.29
N MET A 77 10.14 7.02 -0.76
CA MET A 77 9.55 7.57 0.47
C MET A 77 8.76 6.51 1.23
N ILE A 78 8.58 6.75 2.53
CA ILE A 78 7.65 6.01 3.38
C ILE A 78 6.53 6.92 3.87
N THR A 79 5.40 6.31 4.24
CA THR A 79 4.27 6.99 4.89
C THR A 79 3.71 6.11 6.00
N GLY A 80 3.07 6.71 7.01
CA GLY A 80 2.66 6.02 8.22
C GLY A 80 3.83 5.77 9.18
N ASN A 81 3.60 4.99 10.24
CA ASN A 81 4.64 4.66 11.23
C ASN A 81 4.39 3.27 11.82
N ALA A 82 5.27 2.32 11.47
CA ALA A 82 5.21 0.92 11.90
C ALA A 82 5.19 0.72 13.43
N MET A 83 5.66 1.71 14.19
CA MET A 83 5.78 1.62 15.65
C MET A 83 4.51 2.07 16.38
N LEU A 84 3.57 2.76 15.72
CA LEU A 84 2.35 3.25 16.39
C LEU A 84 1.43 2.09 16.80
N ARG A 85 0.83 2.23 17.99
CA ARG A 85 -0.19 1.31 18.53
C ARG A 85 -1.41 2.02 19.10
N THR A 86 -1.51 3.31 18.84
CA THR A 86 -2.61 4.19 19.23
C THR A 86 -2.70 5.31 18.20
N GLU A 87 -3.84 5.97 18.16
CA GLU A 87 -4.04 7.14 17.31
C GLU A 87 -2.97 8.22 17.59
N SER A 88 -2.28 8.64 16.52
CA SER A 88 -1.30 9.72 16.59
C SER A 88 -2.01 11.05 16.87
N ARG A 89 -1.63 11.72 17.96
CA ARG A 89 -2.14 13.05 18.30
C ARG A 89 -1.25 14.11 17.63
N GLY A 90 -1.62 14.58 16.44
CA GLY A 90 -0.99 15.75 15.81
C GLY A 90 -0.39 15.56 14.41
N GLY A 91 -0.56 14.39 13.78
CA GLY A 91 -0.27 14.20 12.35
C GLY A 91 -1.41 14.69 11.45
N PRO A 92 -1.20 14.81 10.12
CA PRO A 92 -2.31 15.02 9.18
C PRO A 92 -3.36 13.92 9.38
N PRO A 93 -4.65 14.24 9.27
CA PRO A 93 -5.70 13.28 9.59
C PRO A 93 -5.62 12.08 8.64
N LYS A 94 -5.73 10.87 9.22
CA LYS A 94 -6.08 9.65 8.49
C LYS A 94 -5.19 9.33 7.27
N VAL A 95 -3.87 9.52 7.41
CA VAL A 95 -2.88 9.08 6.41
C VAL A 95 -3.07 7.61 6.04
N THR A 96 -3.38 6.80 7.05
CA THR A 96 -3.80 5.42 6.91
C THR A 96 -5.18 5.23 7.51
N SER A 97 -6.04 4.48 6.84
CA SER A 97 -7.40 4.22 7.30
C SER A 97 -7.94 2.91 6.73
N PHE A 98 -9.07 2.48 7.28
CA PHE A 98 -9.79 1.28 6.87
C PHE A 98 -11.21 1.64 6.47
N ARG A 99 -11.76 0.85 5.55
CA ARG A 99 -13.16 0.92 5.17
C ARG A 99 -13.70 -0.49 4.99
N CYS A 100 -14.85 -0.76 5.60
CA CYS A 100 -15.62 -1.95 5.26
C CYS A 100 -16.40 -1.70 3.98
N LEU A 101 -16.27 -2.59 3.01
CA LEU A 101 -17.01 -2.57 1.76
C LEU A 101 -18.06 -3.70 1.77
N ASP A 102 -19.08 -3.53 0.95
CA ASP A 102 -20.06 -4.58 0.68
C ASP A 102 -19.46 -5.67 -0.21
N ALA A 103 -20.20 -6.77 -0.42
CA ALA A 103 -19.71 -7.95 -1.13
C ALA A 103 -19.39 -7.69 -2.62
N ASP A 104 -19.95 -6.64 -3.22
CA ASP A 104 -19.64 -6.19 -4.58
C ASP A 104 -18.45 -5.24 -4.66
N LEU A 105 -17.71 -5.08 -3.56
CA LEU A 105 -16.55 -4.19 -3.42
C LEU A 105 -16.91 -2.71 -3.55
N GLU A 106 -18.19 -2.36 -3.50
CA GLU A 106 -18.65 -0.99 -3.46
C GLU A 106 -18.86 -0.51 -2.02
N ASP A 107 -18.87 0.80 -1.87
CA ASP A 107 -19.26 1.48 -0.65
C ASP A 107 -20.58 2.21 -0.88
N HIS A 108 -21.68 1.52 -0.58
CA HIS A 108 -23.02 2.11 -0.67
C HIS A 108 -23.35 3.07 0.46
N ASN A 109 -22.53 3.11 1.52
CA ASN A 109 -22.85 3.78 2.76
C ASN A 109 -22.17 5.15 2.87
N VAL A 110 -21.09 5.38 2.13
CA VAL A 110 -20.27 6.58 2.29
C VAL A 110 -19.93 7.21 0.94
N GLY A 111 -20.64 8.28 0.59
CA GLY A 111 -20.28 9.16 -0.53
C GLY A 111 -18.99 9.98 -0.31
N GLN A 112 -18.11 9.55 0.59
CA GLN A 112 -16.87 10.23 0.95
C GLN A 112 -15.67 9.58 0.25
N PRO A 113 -14.62 10.37 -0.07
CA PRO A 113 -13.36 9.81 -0.57
C PRO A 113 -12.73 8.84 0.45
N PRO A 114 -11.80 7.97 0.01
CA PRO A 114 -11.03 7.12 0.92
C PRO A 114 -10.34 7.96 2.00
N GLY A 115 -10.34 7.52 3.26
CA GLY A 115 -9.88 8.29 4.42
C GLY A 115 -10.87 9.33 4.93
N GLY A 116 -12.09 9.37 4.39
CA GLY A 116 -13.14 10.31 4.80
C GLY A 116 -13.55 10.19 6.27
N GLY A 117 -14.38 11.13 6.75
CA GLY A 117 -14.73 11.29 8.18
C GLY A 117 -15.16 10.02 8.94
N VAL A 118 -15.79 9.05 8.27
CA VAL A 118 -16.26 7.80 8.89
C VAL A 118 -15.23 6.67 8.89
N ASP A 119 -14.15 6.77 8.11
CA ASP A 119 -13.15 5.71 8.01
C ASP A 119 -12.32 5.62 9.30
N PRO A 120 -12.31 4.49 10.02
CA PRO A 120 -11.47 4.35 11.20
C PRO A 120 -9.99 4.31 10.81
N VAL A 121 -9.14 4.85 11.69
CA VAL A 121 -7.66 4.81 11.56
C VAL A 121 -7.07 3.54 12.19
N GLY A 122 -7.74 3.01 13.21
CA GLY A 122 -7.44 1.69 13.76
C GLY A 122 -8.28 0.60 13.08
N PHE A 123 -7.97 -0.66 13.35
CA PHE A 123 -8.76 -1.76 12.83
C PHE A 123 -10.25 -1.64 13.23
N PRO A 124 -11.20 -2.04 12.35
CA PRO A 124 -12.63 -2.01 12.67
C PRO A 124 -12.97 -2.72 13.98
N SER A 125 -13.95 -2.26 14.75
CA SER A 125 -14.35 -2.95 16.00
C SER A 125 -15.37 -4.07 15.78
N ALA A 126 -15.76 -4.32 14.54
CA ALA A 126 -16.75 -5.31 14.14
C ALA A 126 -16.36 -5.92 12.78
N PRO A 127 -16.85 -7.12 12.43
CA PRO A 127 -16.63 -7.68 11.10
C PRO A 127 -17.21 -6.77 10.02
N CYS A 128 -16.48 -6.64 8.91
CA CYS A 128 -17.06 -6.08 7.69
C CYS A 128 -18.08 -7.06 7.10
N GLU A 129 -19.14 -6.54 6.48
CA GLU A 129 -20.17 -7.36 5.84
C GLU A 129 -19.61 -8.11 4.62
N GLY A 130 -18.85 -7.43 3.76
CA GLY A 130 -18.06 -8.05 2.70
C GLY A 130 -16.57 -8.08 3.07
N VAL A 131 -15.82 -7.08 2.61
CA VAL A 131 -14.36 -7.05 2.70
C VAL A 131 -13.87 -5.82 3.46
N MET A 132 -12.60 -5.85 3.88
CA MET A 132 -11.93 -4.68 4.44
C MET A 132 -10.95 -4.11 3.41
N ARG A 133 -11.07 -2.82 3.10
CA ARG A 133 -10.08 -2.07 2.32
C ARG A 133 -9.20 -1.24 3.25
N SER A 134 -7.88 -1.43 3.17
CA SER A 134 -6.94 -0.48 3.78
C SER A 134 -6.52 0.57 2.75
N GLN A 135 -6.40 1.81 3.20
CA GLN A 135 -6.11 2.98 2.38
C GLN A 135 -4.86 3.66 2.97
N THR A 136 -3.88 3.97 2.11
CA THR A 136 -2.62 4.60 2.55
C THR A 136 -2.23 5.72 1.60
N TYR A 137 -2.27 6.95 2.10
CA TYR A 137 -1.84 8.14 1.38
C TYR A 137 -0.37 8.43 1.62
N PHE A 138 0.30 8.90 0.57
CA PHE A 138 1.67 9.40 0.67
C PHE A 138 1.72 10.93 0.61
N PRO A 139 2.76 11.52 1.23
CA PRO A 139 3.14 12.91 0.99
C PRO A 139 3.22 13.27 -0.50
N GLN A 140 2.76 14.46 -0.85
CA GLN A 140 2.70 14.97 -2.23
C GLN A 140 3.48 16.27 -2.44
N CYS A 141 4.28 16.67 -1.47
CA CYS A 141 5.12 17.86 -1.52
C CYS A 141 6.58 17.47 -1.28
N TRP A 142 7.48 17.91 -2.16
CA TRP A 142 8.90 17.55 -2.14
C TRP A 142 9.78 18.79 -1.94
N ASP A 143 10.89 18.63 -1.21
CA ASP A 143 11.89 19.68 -0.98
C ASP A 143 12.60 20.16 -2.25
N GLY A 144 12.51 19.38 -3.34
CA GLY A 144 13.13 19.70 -4.63
C GLY A 144 14.62 19.39 -4.70
N VAL A 145 15.17 18.75 -3.66
CA VAL A 145 16.61 18.54 -3.49
C VAL A 145 16.92 17.06 -3.24
N ASN A 146 16.27 16.43 -2.26
CA ASN A 146 16.65 15.11 -1.77
C ASN A 146 15.77 14.02 -2.39
N LEU A 147 16.38 13.08 -3.11
CA LEU A 147 15.68 11.89 -3.63
C LEU A 147 15.19 10.96 -2.51
N ASP A 148 15.82 11.08 -1.35
CA ASP A 148 15.58 10.29 -0.15
C ASP A 148 16.22 11.00 1.06
N SER A 149 15.68 10.77 2.24
CA SER A 149 16.24 11.20 3.53
C SER A 149 16.66 9.99 4.37
N PRO A 150 17.53 10.12 5.39
CA PRO A 150 17.92 8.98 6.23
C PRO A 150 16.76 8.23 6.90
N ASP A 151 15.65 8.93 7.13
CA ASP A 151 14.41 8.39 7.68
C ASP A 151 13.34 8.09 6.61
N HIS A 152 13.66 8.27 5.33
CA HIS A 152 12.78 8.09 4.17
C HIS A 152 11.49 8.96 4.17
N ALA A 153 11.38 9.95 5.06
CA ALA A 153 10.15 10.71 5.28
C ALA A 153 10.34 12.23 5.30
N THR A 154 11.45 12.75 5.85
CA THR A 154 11.63 14.21 6.04
C THR A 154 11.87 15.04 4.78
N HIS A 155 12.23 14.41 3.65
CA HIS A 155 12.37 15.10 2.36
C HIS A 155 11.03 15.33 1.63
N VAL A 156 9.94 14.80 2.18
CA VAL A 156 8.57 14.99 1.69
C VAL A 156 7.65 15.48 2.79
N SER A 157 6.54 16.10 2.40
CA SER A 157 5.50 16.55 3.32
C SER A 157 4.12 16.36 2.72
N PHE A 158 3.12 16.15 3.58
CA PHE A 158 1.73 16.35 3.18
C PHE A 158 1.49 17.84 2.93
N ALA A 159 0.52 18.15 2.07
CA ALA A 159 0.07 19.52 1.89
C ALA A 159 -0.59 20.08 3.16
N GLU A 160 -0.45 21.39 3.37
CA GLU A 160 -0.99 22.13 4.50
C GLU A 160 -2.24 22.90 4.10
N GLY A 161 -3.15 23.08 5.05
CA GLY A 161 -4.40 23.82 4.83
C GLY A 161 -5.52 23.36 5.76
N PRO A 162 -6.66 24.08 5.75
CA PRO A 162 -7.82 23.68 6.51
C PRO A 162 -8.34 22.31 6.06
N LEU A 163 -8.92 21.55 7.00
CA LEU A 163 -9.61 20.31 6.66
C LEU A 163 -10.84 20.64 5.81
N ASP A 164 -11.04 19.88 4.74
CA ASP A 164 -12.27 19.92 3.97
C ASP A 164 -13.44 19.45 4.85
N SER A 165 -14.51 20.25 4.94
CA SER A 165 -15.62 19.97 5.86
C SER A 165 -16.43 18.74 5.50
N PHE A 166 -16.32 18.27 4.25
CA PHE A 166 -17.01 17.08 3.77
C PHE A 166 -16.20 15.82 4.11
N SER A 167 -14.95 15.77 3.64
CA SER A 167 -14.08 14.59 3.79
C SER A 167 -13.30 14.55 5.11
N GLY A 168 -13.04 15.69 5.76
CA GLY A 168 -12.14 15.77 6.90
C GLY A 168 -10.66 15.67 6.52
N LEU A 169 -10.33 15.78 5.23
CA LEU A 169 -8.98 15.65 4.68
C LEU A 169 -8.52 17.01 4.13
N ASN A 170 -7.22 17.28 4.15
CA ASN A 170 -6.65 18.52 3.60
C ASN A 170 -5.73 18.30 2.39
N PHE A 171 -5.24 17.08 2.14
CA PHE A 171 -4.25 16.84 1.08
C PHE A 171 -4.78 16.99 -0.35
N TYR A 172 -6.11 16.98 -0.57
CA TYR A 172 -6.72 17.24 -1.89
C TYR A 172 -6.80 18.71 -2.27
N ARG A 173 -6.83 19.61 -1.29
CA ARG A 173 -7.00 21.07 -1.49
C ARG A 173 -5.93 21.91 -0.81
N GLY A 174 -5.01 21.26 -0.12
CA GLY A 174 -3.91 21.88 0.59
C GLY A 174 -2.82 22.35 -0.36
N THR A 175 -2.00 23.28 0.13
CA THR A 175 -0.85 23.81 -0.58
C THR A 175 0.43 23.23 0.00
N CYS A 176 1.42 23.03 -0.84
CA CYS A 176 2.73 22.59 -0.35
C CYS A 176 3.40 23.67 0.51
N PRO A 177 3.99 23.29 1.66
CA PRO A 177 4.71 24.24 2.49
C PRO A 177 5.95 24.76 1.77
N LYS A 178 6.45 25.93 2.19
CA LYS A 178 7.65 26.54 1.60
C LYS A 178 8.90 25.66 1.70
N SER A 179 8.96 24.77 2.69
CA SER A 179 10.02 23.78 2.86
C SER A 179 9.98 22.67 1.80
N HIS A 180 8.82 22.42 1.19
CA HIS A 180 8.59 21.35 0.22
C HIS A 180 7.83 21.85 -1.01
N PRO A 181 8.38 22.82 -1.78
CA PRO A 181 7.59 23.59 -2.74
C PRO A 181 7.20 22.83 -4.01
N ILE A 182 7.76 21.64 -4.26
CA ILE A 182 7.52 20.90 -5.50
C ILE A 182 6.34 19.94 -5.33
N LYS A 183 5.28 20.14 -6.11
CA LYS A 183 4.11 19.26 -6.13
C LYS A 183 4.41 17.97 -6.88
N LEU A 184 4.24 16.83 -6.19
CA LEU A 184 4.35 15.48 -6.73
C LEU A 184 2.95 14.88 -6.98
N PRO A 185 2.83 13.80 -7.78
CA PRO A 185 1.62 12.99 -7.80
C PRO A 185 1.34 12.47 -6.38
N MET A 186 0.11 12.57 -5.92
CA MET A 186 -0.26 11.98 -4.64
C MET A 186 -0.48 10.49 -4.84
N ILE A 187 0.32 9.66 -4.16
CA ILE A 187 0.15 8.21 -4.20
C ILE A 187 -0.91 7.80 -3.18
N LEU A 188 -1.85 6.96 -3.61
CA LEU A 188 -2.78 6.24 -2.74
C LEU A 188 -2.66 4.75 -3.02
N PHE A 189 -2.43 3.96 -1.97
CA PHE A 189 -2.59 2.52 -2.02
C PHE A 189 -3.97 2.13 -1.52
N GLU A 190 -4.63 1.25 -2.25
CA GLU A 190 -5.79 0.52 -1.77
C GLU A 190 -5.51 -0.98 -1.82
N THR A 191 -5.58 -1.63 -0.65
CA THR A 191 -5.45 -3.09 -0.56
C THR A 191 -6.78 -3.66 -0.08
N ILE A 192 -7.35 -4.58 -0.86
CA ILE A 192 -8.57 -5.30 -0.51
C ILE A 192 -8.19 -6.59 0.22
N TRP A 193 -8.60 -6.69 1.48
CA TRP A 193 -8.43 -7.87 2.32
C TRP A 193 -9.73 -8.67 2.34
N ASN A 194 -9.66 -9.94 1.92
CA ASN A 194 -10.79 -10.85 1.94
C ASN A 194 -11.12 -11.26 3.39
N THR A 195 -11.92 -10.44 4.07
CA THR A 195 -12.30 -10.67 5.47
C THR A 195 -13.56 -11.49 5.64
N GLU A 196 -14.33 -11.69 4.58
CA GLU A 196 -15.62 -12.40 4.58
C GLU A 196 -15.54 -13.78 5.25
N PRO A 197 -14.52 -14.64 4.99
CA PRO A 197 -14.43 -15.97 5.62
C PRO A 197 -14.26 -15.95 7.14
N PHE A 198 -13.92 -14.79 7.72
CA PHE A 198 -13.65 -14.64 9.16
C PHE A 198 -14.82 -14.03 9.93
N LYS A 199 -15.90 -13.61 9.26
CA LYS A 199 -17.06 -12.93 9.87
C LYS A 199 -17.64 -13.71 11.06
N ASP A 200 -17.90 -15.00 10.85
CA ASP A 200 -18.47 -15.89 11.86
C ASP A 200 -17.44 -16.46 12.85
N LEU A 201 -16.18 -16.07 12.71
CA LEU A 201 -15.06 -16.51 13.56
C LEU A 201 -14.64 -15.44 14.57
N TRP A 202 -15.33 -14.31 14.60
CA TRP A 202 -15.05 -13.23 15.55
C TRP A 202 -15.12 -13.72 17.01
N PRO A 203 -14.21 -13.25 17.87
CA PRO A 203 -14.24 -13.55 19.30
C PRO A 203 -15.58 -13.20 19.95
N ALA A 204 -16.08 -14.10 20.80
CA ALA A 204 -17.34 -13.90 21.53
C ALA A 204 -17.31 -12.72 22.53
N ASP A 205 -16.12 -12.27 22.93
CA ASP A 205 -15.94 -11.08 23.77
C ASP A 205 -15.98 -9.76 22.97
N GLY A 206 -16.13 -9.84 21.64
CA GLY A 206 -16.18 -8.70 20.74
C GLY A 206 -14.82 -8.06 20.44
N SER A 207 -13.71 -8.69 20.85
CA SER A 207 -12.37 -8.21 20.51
C SER A 207 -12.09 -8.32 19.00
N GLN A 208 -11.41 -7.32 18.44
CA GLN A 208 -10.96 -7.32 17.04
C GLN A 208 -9.79 -8.29 16.84
N PRO A 209 -9.93 -9.35 16.01
CA PRO A 209 -8.90 -10.37 15.80
C PRO A 209 -7.82 -10.06 14.74
N PHE A 210 -7.92 -8.98 13.98
CA PHE A 210 -6.92 -8.66 12.96
C PHE A 210 -5.60 -8.15 13.55
N VAL A 211 -4.50 -8.55 12.90
CA VAL A 211 -3.14 -8.18 13.27
C VAL A 211 -2.30 -8.00 12.01
N TYR A 212 -1.51 -6.93 11.91
CA TYR A 212 -0.50 -6.83 10.85
C TYR A 212 0.77 -7.62 11.16
N SER A 213 1.46 -8.04 10.10
CA SER A 213 2.67 -8.88 10.13
C SER A 213 3.81 -8.38 11.04
N MET A 214 3.90 -7.07 11.33
CA MET A 214 4.86 -6.50 12.29
C MET A 214 4.39 -6.55 13.76
N GLY A 215 3.39 -7.38 14.06
CA GLY A 215 2.88 -7.58 15.43
C GLY A 215 2.02 -6.42 15.94
N ASP A 216 1.35 -5.70 15.04
CA ASP A 216 0.40 -4.65 15.40
C ASP A 216 -1.04 -5.19 15.46
N PRO A 217 -1.65 -5.32 16.66
CA PRO A 217 -3.04 -5.75 16.81
C PRO A 217 -4.04 -4.59 16.77
N THR A 218 -3.59 -3.37 16.46
CA THR A 218 -4.41 -2.15 16.59
C THR A 218 -4.74 -1.48 15.26
N GLY A 219 -3.92 -1.72 14.23
CA GLY A 219 -4.06 -1.14 12.89
C GLY A 219 -3.38 0.22 12.74
N TYR A 220 -3.04 0.91 13.84
CA TYR A 220 -2.39 2.22 13.82
C TYR A 220 -0.96 2.20 13.28
N GLY A 221 -0.31 1.04 13.26
CA GLY A 221 1.02 0.83 12.71
C GLY A 221 1.04 0.63 11.19
N HIS A 222 -0.11 0.77 10.51
CA HIS A 222 -0.14 0.67 9.05
C HIS A 222 0.78 1.72 8.41
N HIS A 223 1.48 1.31 7.37
CA HIS A 223 2.45 2.12 6.64
C HIS A 223 2.62 1.57 5.23
N GLY A 224 3.25 2.38 4.38
CA GLY A 224 3.58 2.00 3.02
C GLY A 224 4.92 2.56 2.58
N ASP A 225 5.57 1.80 1.71
CA ASP A 225 6.85 2.18 1.11
C ASP A 225 6.68 2.32 -0.39
N TYR A 226 7.32 3.35 -0.95
CA TYR A 226 7.32 3.63 -2.38
C TYR A 226 8.75 3.80 -2.90
N MET A 227 9.07 3.15 -4.01
CA MET A 227 10.29 3.41 -4.78
C MET A 227 9.94 3.64 -6.24
N PHE A 228 10.33 4.79 -6.78
CA PHE A 228 10.01 5.19 -8.14
C PHE A 228 10.72 4.33 -9.19
N GLY A 229 9.95 3.89 -10.19
CA GLY A 229 10.47 3.08 -11.29
C GLY A 229 9.68 3.24 -12.59
N TRP A 230 9.11 4.40 -12.88
CA TRP A 230 8.54 4.61 -14.21
C TRP A 230 9.63 4.78 -15.27
N GLU A 231 9.36 4.24 -16.46
CA GLU A 231 10.27 4.31 -17.60
C GLU A 231 10.36 5.74 -18.17
N GLY A 232 11.58 6.28 -18.25
CA GLY A 232 11.86 7.56 -18.89
C GLY A 232 11.00 8.71 -18.36
N ASP A 233 10.36 9.44 -19.27
CA ASP A 233 9.44 10.55 -18.98
C ASP A 233 7.97 10.12 -18.95
N ALA A 234 7.66 8.81 -18.97
CA ALA A 234 6.29 8.31 -19.10
C ALA A 234 5.34 8.85 -18.04
N LEU A 235 5.75 8.85 -16.76
CA LEU A 235 4.91 9.41 -15.70
C LEU A 235 4.63 10.90 -15.90
N GLN A 236 5.62 11.69 -16.35
CA GLN A 236 5.42 13.11 -16.60
C GLN A 236 4.41 13.32 -17.74
N ARG A 237 4.52 12.56 -18.84
CA ARG A 237 3.56 12.64 -19.94
C ARG A 237 2.13 12.30 -19.51
N VAL A 238 1.96 11.30 -18.64
CA VAL A 238 0.67 10.94 -18.05
C VAL A 238 0.14 12.11 -17.21
N MET A 239 0.95 12.64 -16.29
CA MET A 239 0.56 13.76 -15.43
C MET A 239 0.22 15.03 -16.20
N ASP A 240 0.81 15.23 -17.39
CA ASP A 240 0.58 16.41 -18.23
C ASP A 240 -0.67 16.28 -19.12
N LYS A 241 -1.03 15.07 -19.56
CA LYS A 241 -2.00 14.87 -20.67
C LYS A 241 -3.20 13.99 -20.35
N CYS A 242 -3.10 13.13 -19.34
CA CYS A 242 -4.18 12.21 -18.97
C CYS A 242 -4.85 12.76 -17.72
N THR A 243 -6.05 13.33 -17.89
CA THR A 243 -6.77 14.11 -16.85
C THR A 243 -8.14 13.53 -16.54
N GLU A 244 -8.43 12.35 -17.07
CA GLU A 244 -9.67 11.61 -16.87
C GLU A 244 -9.81 11.18 -15.41
N PHE A 245 -10.91 11.56 -14.78
CA PHE A 245 -11.13 11.35 -13.35
C PHE A 245 -11.48 9.89 -12.97
N ASN A 246 -11.81 9.03 -13.93
CA ASN A 246 -12.28 7.66 -13.65
C ASN A 246 -11.18 6.69 -13.18
N GLY A 247 -9.89 7.08 -13.29
CA GLY A 247 -8.76 6.26 -12.87
C GLY A 247 -8.49 5.03 -13.76
N ASP A 248 -9.14 4.93 -14.91
CA ASP A 248 -8.96 3.82 -15.85
C ASP A 248 -7.79 4.13 -16.82
N PRO A 249 -6.67 3.38 -16.75
CA PRO A 249 -5.50 3.66 -17.58
C PRO A 249 -5.76 3.45 -19.09
N THR A 250 -6.83 2.76 -19.49
CA THR A 250 -7.15 2.53 -20.91
C THR A 250 -7.55 3.81 -21.65
N TYR A 251 -7.94 4.87 -20.94
CA TYR A 251 -8.26 6.17 -21.53
C TYR A 251 -7.01 7.02 -21.82
N CYS A 252 -5.86 6.70 -21.21
CA CYS A 252 -4.64 7.46 -21.34
C CYS A 252 -3.78 6.95 -22.52
N LYS A 253 -3.62 7.77 -23.56
CA LYS A 253 -2.85 7.40 -24.77
C LYS A 253 -1.32 7.48 -24.61
N GLU A 254 -0.82 7.92 -23.47
CA GLU A 254 0.62 8.10 -23.22
C GLU A 254 1.30 6.87 -22.62
N ILE A 255 0.53 5.80 -22.38
CA ILE A 255 0.95 4.57 -21.72
C ILE A 255 0.42 3.34 -22.45
N THR A 256 1.02 2.18 -22.13
CA THR A 256 0.60 0.89 -22.62
C THR A 256 -0.01 0.07 -21.49
N VAL A 257 -1.24 -0.39 -21.69
CA VAL A 257 -1.92 -1.30 -20.77
C VAL A 257 -1.65 -2.76 -21.15
N GLN A 258 -1.37 -3.61 -20.16
CA GLN A 258 -1.16 -5.05 -20.33
C GLN A 258 -2.33 -5.89 -19.80
N SER A 259 -2.43 -7.13 -20.28
CA SER A 259 -3.51 -8.04 -19.89
C SER A 259 -3.33 -8.58 -18.46
N SER A 260 -4.41 -9.10 -17.85
CA SER A 260 -4.32 -9.75 -16.53
C SER A 260 -3.39 -10.97 -16.55
N GLU A 261 -3.32 -11.70 -17.67
CA GLU A 261 -2.39 -12.81 -17.84
C GLU A 261 -0.92 -12.34 -17.84
N GLU A 262 -0.61 -11.23 -18.53
CA GLU A 262 0.73 -10.64 -18.51
C GLU A 262 1.11 -10.18 -17.09
N ILE A 263 0.19 -9.48 -16.39
CA ILE A 263 0.36 -9.07 -14.99
C ILE A 263 0.66 -10.28 -14.08
N ASN A 264 -0.16 -11.32 -14.18
CA ASN A 264 -0.07 -12.52 -13.33
C ASN A 264 1.16 -13.38 -13.64
N SER A 265 1.82 -13.16 -14.78
CA SER A 265 3.07 -13.84 -15.14
C SER A 265 4.30 -13.21 -14.48
N CYS A 266 4.21 -11.94 -14.04
CA CYS A 266 5.31 -11.24 -13.37
C CYS A 266 5.27 -11.46 -11.86
N VAL A 267 5.83 -12.59 -11.41
CA VAL A 267 5.87 -12.98 -10.00
C VAL A 267 7.29 -13.28 -9.53
N GLN A 268 7.58 -12.95 -8.28
CA GLN A 268 8.81 -13.33 -7.60
C GLN A 268 8.51 -14.44 -6.59
N PRO A 269 9.12 -15.63 -6.71
CA PRO A 269 8.95 -16.68 -5.71
C PRO A 269 9.51 -16.24 -4.36
N SER A 270 9.00 -16.80 -3.27
CA SER A 270 9.55 -16.52 -1.94
C SER A 270 11.03 -16.87 -1.89
N VAL A 271 11.83 -15.85 -1.55
CA VAL A 271 13.28 -15.98 -1.38
C VAL A 271 13.66 -16.28 0.06
N VAL A 272 12.73 -16.30 1.01
CA VAL A 272 13.00 -16.62 2.42
C VAL A 272 12.38 -17.99 2.75
N GLU A 273 13.14 -18.85 3.42
CA GLU A 273 12.67 -20.16 3.90
C GLU A 273 11.85 -20.02 5.18
N GLU A 274 10.68 -19.42 5.06
CA GLU A 274 9.75 -19.23 6.17
C GLU A 274 8.34 -19.64 5.75
N ASN A 275 7.64 -20.38 6.61
CA ASN A 275 6.26 -20.71 6.35
C ASN A 275 5.37 -19.49 6.67
N ILE A 276 4.64 -19.02 5.67
CA ILE A 276 3.71 -17.89 5.78
C ILE A 276 2.26 -18.27 5.45
N GLU A 277 2.02 -19.56 5.21
CA GLU A 277 0.73 -20.09 4.76
C GLU A 277 0.18 -21.11 5.77
N GLY A 278 -1.14 -21.28 5.75
CA GLY A 278 -1.86 -22.13 6.70
C GLY A 278 -1.99 -21.50 8.10
N TYR A 279 -2.29 -22.35 9.09
CA TYR A 279 -2.37 -21.92 10.49
C TYR A 279 -0.98 -21.89 11.12
N LEU A 280 -0.57 -20.71 11.57
CA LEU A 280 0.72 -20.44 12.17
C LEU A 280 0.59 -20.31 13.68
N GLU A 281 1.53 -20.85 14.44
CA GLU A 281 1.57 -20.69 15.91
C GLU A 281 2.04 -19.28 16.31
N THR A 282 2.88 -18.66 15.47
CA THR A 282 3.43 -17.32 15.66
C THR A 282 3.44 -16.55 14.35
N LEU A 283 3.43 -15.22 14.41
CA LEU A 283 3.65 -14.41 13.22
C LEU A 283 5.07 -14.64 12.64
N PRO A 284 5.22 -14.68 11.30
CA PRO A 284 6.52 -14.75 10.64
C PRO A 284 7.45 -13.59 11.03
N GLY A 285 8.76 -13.80 10.94
CA GLY A 285 9.78 -12.75 11.02
C GLY A 285 10.11 -12.25 12.43
N CYS A 286 9.87 -13.03 13.48
CA CYS A 286 10.00 -12.61 14.89
C CYS A 286 9.14 -11.40 15.25
N ASN A 287 7.88 -11.39 14.83
CA ASN A 287 6.99 -10.27 15.11
C ASN A 287 5.98 -10.64 16.22
N PRO A 288 6.40 -10.71 17.51
CA PRO A 288 5.45 -10.93 18.60
C PRO A 288 4.45 -9.77 18.65
N ILE A 289 3.25 -10.06 19.18
CA ILE A 289 2.25 -9.03 19.40
C ILE A 289 2.79 -7.99 20.38
N GLN A 290 2.83 -6.74 19.94
CA GLN A 290 3.13 -5.59 20.78
C GLN A 290 1.86 -4.75 20.87
N ALA A 291 1.08 -4.99 21.93
CA ALA A 291 -0.15 -4.23 22.16
C ALA A 291 0.17 -2.79 22.59
N GLY A 292 -0.70 -1.86 22.20
CA GLY A 292 -0.62 -0.46 22.60
C GLY A 292 -1.04 -0.20 24.06
N PRO A 293 -1.09 1.08 24.47
CA PRO A 293 -0.97 2.28 23.63
C PRO A 293 0.48 2.76 23.42
N ALA A 294 1.46 2.18 24.11
CA ALA A 294 2.86 2.52 23.89
C ALA A 294 3.31 2.17 22.47
N GLU A 295 4.26 2.94 21.93
CA GLU A 295 4.89 2.56 20.67
C GLU A 295 5.57 1.19 20.81
N ALA A 296 5.52 0.41 19.73
CA ALA A 296 6.28 -0.82 19.67
C ALA A 296 7.78 -0.53 19.75
N THR A 297 8.54 -1.57 20.06
CA THR A 297 10.01 -1.52 20.12
C THR A 297 10.60 -2.62 19.26
N GLN A 298 11.87 -2.45 18.87
CA GLN A 298 12.60 -3.49 18.15
C GLN A 298 12.77 -4.73 19.03
N VAL A 299 12.56 -5.91 18.47
CA VAL A 299 12.68 -7.18 19.19
C VAL A 299 14.16 -7.48 19.43
N PRO A 300 14.64 -7.55 20.69
CA PRO A 300 16.09 -7.61 20.97
C PRO A 300 16.77 -8.89 20.51
N THR A 301 16.05 -10.02 20.52
CA THR A 301 16.57 -11.36 20.19
C THR A 301 15.66 -12.00 19.16
N CYS A 302 15.90 -11.69 17.88
CA CYS A 302 15.20 -12.33 16.78
C CYS A 302 16.03 -13.49 16.20
N ASN A 303 15.43 -14.69 16.20
CA ASN A 303 15.99 -15.89 15.59
C ASN A 303 15.29 -16.29 14.27
N ALA A 304 14.61 -15.35 13.60
CA ALA A 304 13.96 -15.61 12.32
C ALA A 304 15.00 -15.83 11.24
N VAL A 305 14.56 -16.45 10.15
CA VAL A 305 15.39 -16.68 8.98
C VAL A 305 15.82 -15.34 8.40
N SER A 306 17.11 -15.03 8.50
CA SER A 306 17.70 -13.77 8.03
C SER A 306 18.42 -13.92 6.67
N THR A 307 18.38 -15.11 6.07
CA THR A 307 19.06 -15.43 4.83
C THR A 307 18.07 -15.67 3.71
N THR A 308 18.37 -15.14 2.52
CA THR A 308 17.63 -15.47 1.32
C THR A 308 18.20 -16.72 0.64
N LYS A 309 17.35 -17.51 -0.01
CA LYS A 309 17.74 -18.50 -1.02
C LYS A 309 18.53 -17.78 -2.11
N ALA A 310 19.49 -18.48 -2.73
CA ALA A 310 20.17 -17.98 -3.91
C ALA A 310 19.11 -17.65 -4.99
N VAL A 311 18.96 -16.36 -5.30
CA VAL A 311 17.99 -15.89 -6.28
C VAL A 311 18.48 -16.34 -7.65
N HIS A 312 17.73 -17.22 -8.33
CA HIS A 312 17.98 -17.47 -9.75
C HIS A 312 17.85 -16.15 -10.51
N THR A 313 18.81 -15.88 -11.39
CA THR A 313 18.87 -14.67 -12.21
C THR A 313 17.55 -14.43 -12.95
N ALA A 314 16.90 -13.32 -12.59
CA ALA A 314 15.70 -12.73 -13.17
C ALA A 314 14.35 -13.46 -12.97
N PRO A 315 13.24 -12.72 -12.78
CA PRO A 315 11.89 -13.24 -12.98
C PRO A 315 11.78 -13.88 -14.37
N THR A 316 11.56 -15.18 -14.42
CA THR A 316 11.33 -15.92 -15.68
C THR A 316 9.97 -15.54 -16.23
N ALA A 317 9.93 -14.95 -17.43
CA ALA A 317 8.72 -14.95 -18.24
C ALA A 317 8.25 -16.41 -18.40
N GLY A 318 7.01 -16.70 -18.00
CA GLY A 318 6.45 -18.04 -18.08
C GLY A 318 6.53 -18.58 -19.51
N ALA A 319 7.19 -19.72 -19.69
CA ALA A 319 7.22 -20.39 -20.99
C ALA A 319 5.80 -20.88 -21.32
N ASN A 320 5.18 -20.29 -22.33
CA ASN A 320 3.96 -20.81 -22.93
C ASN A 320 4.25 -22.19 -23.55
N THR A 321 4.12 -23.26 -22.77
CA THR A 321 4.00 -24.62 -23.32
C THR A 321 2.60 -24.78 -23.89
N VAL A 322 2.43 -24.39 -25.15
CA VAL A 322 1.32 -24.87 -25.98
C VAL A 322 1.54 -26.37 -26.19
N LYS A 323 0.81 -27.20 -25.45
CA LYS A 323 0.65 -28.60 -25.82
C LYS A 323 -0.34 -28.66 -26.98
N LYS A 324 0.15 -29.12 -28.14
CA LYS A 324 -0.68 -29.63 -29.24
C LYS A 324 -1.39 -30.91 -28.82
#